data_AF-A0A6P0SPD7-F1
#
_entry.id   AF-A0A6P0SPD7-F1
#
_cell.length_a   1.000
_cell.length_b   1.000
_cell.length_c   1.000
_cell.angle_alpha   90.00
_cell.angle_beta   90.00
_cell.angle_gamma   90.00
#
_symmetry.space_group_name_H-M   'P 1'
#
loop_
_entity.id
_entity.type
_entity.pdbx_description
1 polymer ?
#
loop_
_entity_poly.entity_id
_entity_poly.type
_entity_poly.pdbx_seq_one_letter_code
_entity_poly.pdbx_strand_id
1 'polypeptide(L)'
;FASRSLLFLAAIAPGLSQDPLREVLVAHSWSEVTLASHPFNLQLKDKQALAFTKQNATLILTQNDYNLCLLQGDLCIAMAGTATEQFVGLGKPAIAMPGVGPQYTPAFAEAQTRLLGPSLVIAQQPELVASIAKQLFQNPDKLQLIAENGQRRLGQPGAAARIAKCLMEKMNDKL
;
A
#
# COMPACT_ATOMS: atom_id res chain seq x y z
N PHE A 1 18.36 10.07 2.11
CA PHE A 1 17.56 9.56 0.99
C PHE A 1 18.40 9.34 -0.27
N ALA A 2 19.22 10.30 -0.73
CA ALA A 2 19.94 10.19 -2.02
C ALA A 2 20.89 8.98 -2.21
N SER A 3 21.36 8.33 -1.14
CA SER A 3 22.27 7.15 -1.22
C SER A 3 21.62 5.82 -0.82
N ARG A 4 20.36 5.81 -0.38
CA ARG A 4 19.69 4.58 0.07
C ARG A 4 19.01 3.90 -1.11
N SER A 5 19.15 2.58 -1.22
CA SER A 5 18.33 1.81 -2.16
C SER A 5 16.85 1.95 -1.80
N LEU A 6 16.00 2.18 -2.80
CA LEU A 6 14.55 2.28 -2.63
C LEU A 6 13.88 1.12 -3.35
N LEU A 7 13.02 0.40 -2.62
CA LEU A 7 12.21 -0.67 -3.17
C LEU A 7 10.74 -0.22 -3.19
N PHE A 8 10.13 -0.24 -4.36
CA PHE A 8 8.71 -0.02 -4.57
C PHE A 8 8.06 -1.36 -4.93
N LEU A 9 6.97 -1.68 -4.24
CA LEU A 9 6.16 -2.87 -4.49
C LEU A 9 4.76 -2.42 -4.90
N ALA A 10 4.32 -2.84 -6.08
CA ALA A 10 3.00 -2.54 -6.60
C ALA A 10 2.22 -3.84 -6.82
N ALA A 11 1.19 -4.05 -6.01
CA ALA A 11 0.24 -5.13 -6.17
C ALA A 11 -0.85 -4.72 -7.17
N ILE A 12 -0.73 -5.20 -8.40
CA ILE A 12 -1.67 -4.95 -9.49
C ILE A 12 -2.77 -6.01 -9.45
N ALA A 13 -4.03 -5.63 -9.68
CA ALA A 13 -5.12 -6.60 -9.66
C ALA A 13 -4.91 -7.68 -10.73
N PRO A 14 -5.18 -8.97 -10.41
CA PRO A 14 -5.14 -10.04 -11.39
C PRO A 14 -6.06 -9.74 -12.58
N GLY A 15 -5.59 -10.00 -13.80
CA GLY A 15 -6.38 -9.82 -15.02
C GLY A 15 -6.36 -8.41 -15.62
N LEU A 16 -5.75 -7.43 -14.94
CA LEU A 16 -5.43 -6.15 -15.58
C LEU A 16 -4.18 -6.31 -16.47
N SER A 17 -4.22 -5.72 -17.67
CA SER A 17 -2.99 -5.59 -18.47
C SER A 17 -1.98 -4.71 -17.74
N GLN A 18 -0.73 -5.15 -17.75
CA GLN A 18 0.40 -4.40 -17.21
C GLN A 18 1.04 -3.48 -18.28
N ASP A 19 0.56 -3.53 -19.53
CA ASP A 19 1.15 -2.76 -20.64
C ASP A 19 1.06 -1.25 -20.42
N PRO A 20 -0.08 -0.66 -19.96
CA PRO A 20 -0.12 0.77 -19.67
C PRO A 20 0.88 1.19 -18.59
N LEU A 21 1.11 0.33 -17.59
CA LEU A 21 2.10 0.60 -16.55
C LEU A 21 3.52 0.53 -17.10
N ARG A 22 3.81 -0.48 -17.91
CA ARG A 22 5.11 -0.63 -18.59
C ARG A 22 5.41 0.57 -19.48
N GLU A 23 4.44 1.00 -20.30
CA GLU A 23 4.58 2.15 -21.20
C GLU A 23 4.91 3.44 -20.44
N VAL A 24 4.17 3.72 -19.36
CA VAL A 24 4.42 4.89 -18.50
C VAL A 24 5.82 4.81 -17.87
N LEU A 25 6.22 3.65 -17.36
CA LEU A 25 7.53 3.47 -16.74
C LEU A 25 8.67 3.72 -17.74
N VAL A 26 8.58 3.15 -18.94
CA VAL A 26 9.56 3.35 -20.01
C VAL A 26 9.61 4.82 -20.44
N ALA A 27 8.45 5.47 -20.61
CA ALA A 27 8.37 6.90 -20.93
C ALA A 27 9.06 7.78 -19.87
N HIS A 28 9.02 7.35 -18.60
CA HIS A 28 9.72 8.00 -17.49
C HIS A 28 11.14 7.46 -17.22
N SER A 29 11.77 6.82 -18.21
CA SER A 29 13.16 6.34 -18.17
C SER A 29 13.43 5.30 -17.08
N TRP A 30 12.44 4.47 -16.77
CA TRP A 30 12.68 3.23 -16.04
C TRP A 30 13.06 2.12 -17.02
N SER A 31 14.05 1.32 -16.65
CA SER A 31 14.52 0.19 -17.45
C SER A 31 13.97 -1.12 -16.89
N GLU A 32 13.30 -1.90 -17.73
CA GLU A 32 12.86 -3.25 -17.37
C GLU A 32 14.08 -4.16 -17.15
N VAL A 33 14.06 -4.96 -16.09
CA VAL A 33 15.15 -5.86 -15.71
C VAL A 33 14.61 -7.22 -15.31
N THR A 34 15.44 -8.25 -15.50
CA THR A 34 15.15 -9.58 -14.97
C THR A 34 15.44 -9.63 -13.46
N LEU A 35 14.46 -10.05 -12.67
CA LEU A 35 14.67 -10.29 -11.24
C LEU A 35 15.61 -11.47 -11.02
N ALA A 36 16.56 -11.31 -10.10
CA ALA A 36 17.28 -12.44 -9.53
C ALA A 36 16.30 -13.35 -8.75
N SER A 37 16.70 -14.58 -8.44
CA SER A 37 15.83 -15.54 -7.74
C SER A 37 15.35 -15.07 -6.36
N HIS A 38 16.10 -14.18 -5.69
CA HIS A 38 15.77 -13.62 -4.38
C HIS A 38 16.17 -12.13 -4.32
N PRO A 39 15.44 -11.24 -5.01
CA PRO A 39 15.77 -9.82 -5.00
C PRO A 39 15.45 -9.26 -3.61
N PHE A 40 16.38 -8.52 -3.00
CA PHE A 40 16.17 -7.84 -1.70
C PHE A 40 15.72 -8.77 -0.54
N ASN A 41 16.07 -10.06 -0.58
CA ASN A 41 15.56 -11.08 0.35
C ASN A 41 14.03 -11.24 0.36
N LEU A 42 13.35 -10.86 -0.71
CA LEU A 42 11.91 -11.04 -0.88
C LEU A 42 11.60 -12.48 -1.33
N GLN A 43 10.62 -13.10 -0.68
CA GLN A 43 10.05 -14.38 -1.11
C GLN A 43 8.89 -14.14 -2.08
N LEU A 44 9.22 -13.63 -3.27
CA LEU A 44 8.24 -13.39 -4.33
C LEU A 44 7.77 -14.72 -4.94
N LYS A 45 6.46 -14.97 -4.96
CA LYS A 45 5.85 -16.18 -5.52
C LYS A 45 5.44 -16.01 -6.98
N ASP A 46 5.23 -14.76 -7.38
CA ASP A 46 4.81 -14.37 -8.71
C ASP A 46 5.95 -14.49 -9.71
N LYS A 47 5.95 -15.61 -10.46
CA LYS A 47 6.93 -15.87 -11.52
C LYS A 47 6.79 -14.95 -12.73
N GLN A 48 5.68 -14.21 -12.84
CA GLN A 48 5.39 -13.28 -13.93
C GLN A 48 5.51 -11.82 -13.47
N ALA A 49 6.08 -11.58 -12.29
CA ALA A 49 6.33 -10.23 -11.81
C ALA A 49 7.31 -9.50 -12.73
N LEU A 50 6.98 -8.25 -13.03
CA LEU A 50 7.84 -7.36 -13.80
C LEU A 50 8.68 -6.53 -12.84
N ALA A 51 9.91 -6.22 -13.23
CA ALA A 51 10.78 -5.36 -12.45
C ALA A 51 11.41 -4.28 -13.30
N PHE A 52 11.53 -3.11 -12.69
CA PHE A 52 12.07 -1.93 -13.32
C PHE A 52 13.07 -1.26 -12.39
N THR A 53 14.12 -0.68 -12.96
CA THR A 53 15.11 0.08 -12.19
C THR A 53 15.29 1.48 -12.75
N LYS A 54 15.56 2.42 -11.85
CA LYS A 54 15.96 3.79 -12.18
C LYS A 54 16.88 4.29 -11.07
N GLN A 55 18.15 4.54 -11.41
CA GLN A 55 19.18 4.91 -10.43
C GLN A 55 19.25 3.88 -9.28
N ASN A 56 19.05 4.31 -8.04
CA ASN A 56 19.03 3.50 -6.82
C ASN A 56 17.63 2.98 -6.46
N ALA A 57 16.64 3.10 -7.35
CA ALA A 57 15.28 2.61 -7.13
C ALA A 57 14.99 1.35 -7.94
N THR A 58 14.25 0.44 -7.33
CA THR A 58 13.68 -0.74 -7.98
C THR A 58 12.18 -0.77 -7.74
N LEU A 59 11.40 -0.99 -8.79
CA LEU A 59 9.95 -1.18 -8.74
C LEU A 59 9.63 -2.61 -9.18
N ILE A 60 8.84 -3.31 -8.38
CA ILE A 60 8.32 -4.64 -8.71
C ILE A 60 6.81 -4.54 -8.87
N LEU A 61 6.31 -4.93 -10.05
CA LEU A 61 4.89 -5.11 -10.33
C LEU A 61 4.55 -6.59 -10.16
N THR A 62 3.58 -6.91 -9.31
CA THR A 62 3.11 -8.27 -9.10
C THR A 62 1.60 -8.33 -9.16
N GLN A 63 1.05 -9.43 -9.68
CA GLN A 63 -0.37 -9.74 -9.66
C GLN A 63 -0.74 -10.85 -8.67
N ASN A 64 0.24 -11.50 -8.05
CA ASN A 64 0.01 -12.66 -7.18
C ASN A 64 0.53 -12.50 -5.73
N ASP A 65 1.24 -11.41 -5.41
CA ASP A 65 1.89 -11.21 -4.11
C ASP A 65 1.39 -9.96 -3.34
N TYR A 66 0.07 -9.73 -3.32
CA TYR A 66 -0.53 -8.62 -2.56
C TYR A 66 -0.12 -8.60 -1.07
N ASN A 67 -0.21 -9.76 -0.39
CA ASN A 67 0.13 -9.85 1.03
C ASN A 67 1.62 -9.55 1.29
N LEU A 68 2.51 -9.97 0.38
CA LEU A 68 3.93 -9.65 0.47
C LEU A 68 4.12 -8.13 0.41
N CYS A 69 3.50 -7.46 -0.55
CA CYS A 69 3.59 -6.00 -0.71
C CYS A 69 3.13 -5.27 0.56
N LEU A 70 2.00 -5.72 1.13
CA LEU A 70 1.43 -5.14 2.34
C LEU A 70 2.35 -5.31 3.57
N LEU A 71 2.93 -6.50 3.74
CA LEU A 71 3.79 -6.82 4.87
C LEU A 71 5.18 -6.18 4.76
N GLN A 72 5.74 -6.08 3.56
CA GLN A 72 7.08 -5.55 3.32
C GLN A 72 7.13 -4.03 3.21
N GLY A 73 6.04 -3.37 2.79
CA GLY A 73 6.03 -1.92 2.66
C GLY A 73 6.15 -1.22 4.02
N ASP A 74 7.01 -0.21 4.13
CA ASP A 74 7.13 0.64 5.33
C ASP A 74 6.15 1.83 5.30
N LEU A 75 5.74 2.22 4.09
CA LEU A 75 4.80 3.29 3.80
C LEU A 75 4.03 2.91 2.53
N CYS A 76 2.75 3.26 2.44
CA CYS A 76 1.99 3.07 1.21
C CYS A 76 1.62 4.40 0.56
N ILE A 77 1.68 4.43 -0.76
CA ILE A 77 1.07 5.46 -1.59
C ILE A 77 -0.20 4.83 -2.14
N ALA A 78 -1.35 5.29 -1.71
CA ALA A 78 -2.62 4.65 -2.05
C ALA A 78 -3.75 5.68 -2.13
N MET A 79 -4.83 5.34 -2.83
CA MET A 79 -6.06 6.11 -2.81
C MET A 79 -7.04 5.49 -1.77
N ALA A 80 -8.34 5.73 -1.90
CA ALA A 80 -9.33 5.00 -1.11
C ALA A 80 -9.27 3.48 -1.31
N GLY A 81 -9.80 2.75 -0.34
CA GLY A 81 -10.12 1.33 -0.48
C GLY A 81 -9.55 0.46 0.64
N THR A 82 -9.97 -0.81 0.63
CA THR A 82 -9.65 -1.80 1.66
C THR A 82 -8.15 -2.06 1.78
N ALA A 83 -7.38 -1.94 0.69
CA ALA A 83 -5.92 -2.10 0.76
C ALA A 83 -5.25 -1.05 1.65
N THR A 84 -5.72 0.20 1.54
CA THR A 84 -5.27 1.33 2.37
C THR A 84 -5.63 1.09 3.83
N GLU A 85 -6.85 0.63 4.10
CA GLU A 85 -7.30 0.28 5.45
C GLU A 85 -6.46 -0.87 6.03
N GLN A 86 -6.23 -1.94 5.28
CA GLN A 86 -5.39 -3.05 5.74
C GLN A 86 -3.96 -2.58 6.07
N PHE A 87 -3.37 -1.71 5.25
CA PHE A 87 -2.03 -1.18 5.50
C PHE A 87 -1.99 -0.32 6.78
N VAL A 88 -3.00 0.53 6.97
CA VAL A 88 -3.19 1.31 8.20
C VAL A 88 -3.40 0.40 9.42
N GLY A 89 -4.12 -0.71 9.25
CA GLY A 89 -4.37 -1.69 10.31
C GLY A 89 -3.11 -2.41 10.77
N LEU A 90 -2.10 -2.52 9.90
CA LEU A 90 -0.76 -2.98 10.26
C LEU A 90 0.04 -1.92 11.05
N GLY A 91 -0.54 -0.76 11.33
CA GLY A 91 0.12 0.33 12.06
C GLY A 91 1.09 1.14 11.20
N LYS A 92 0.90 1.15 9.88
CA LYS A 92 1.82 1.78 8.93
C LYS A 92 1.23 3.03 8.28
N PRO A 93 2.04 4.04 7.95
CA PRO A 93 1.57 5.29 7.34
C PRO A 93 1.09 5.09 5.89
N ALA A 94 -0.02 5.72 5.55
CA ALA A 94 -0.52 5.86 4.19
C ALA A 94 -0.45 7.31 3.73
N ILE A 95 0.03 7.55 2.51
CA ILE A 95 -0.07 8.83 1.82
C ILE A 95 -1.11 8.69 0.71
N ALA A 96 -2.12 9.55 0.71
CA ALA A 96 -3.13 9.59 -0.33
C ALA A 96 -3.14 10.92 -1.09
N MET A 97 -3.49 10.86 -2.36
CA MET A 97 -3.59 12.00 -3.26
C MET A 97 -4.99 12.04 -3.86
N PRO A 98 -5.80 13.07 -3.54
CA PRO A 98 -7.07 13.29 -4.20
C PRO A 98 -6.86 13.43 -5.70
N GLY A 99 -7.67 12.73 -6.49
CA GLY A 99 -7.67 12.84 -7.93
C GLY A 99 -8.56 13.98 -8.42
N VAL A 100 -8.40 14.33 -9.69
CA VAL A 100 -9.33 15.24 -10.39
C VAL A 100 -10.62 14.52 -10.86
N GLY A 101 -10.60 13.19 -10.87
CA GLY A 101 -11.74 12.37 -11.27
C GLY A 101 -12.69 12.03 -10.10
N PRO A 102 -13.85 11.43 -10.40
CA PRO A 102 -14.89 11.16 -9.40
C PRO A 102 -14.52 10.06 -8.39
N GLN A 103 -13.48 9.27 -8.67
CA GLN A 103 -13.14 8.08 -7.88
C GLN A 103 -12.57 8.40 -6.50
N TYR A 104 -11.90 9.55 -6.32
CA TYR A 104 -11.32 9.94 -5.03
C TYR A 104 -11.19 11.46 -4.93
N THR A 105 -12.30 12.09 -4.56
CA THR A 105 -12.41 13.56 -4.47
C THR A 105 -11.79 14.10 -3.19
N PRO A 106 -11.48 15.41 -3.10
CA PRO A 106 -11.01 16.03 -1.86
C PRO A 106 -11.94 15.80 -0.67
N ALA A 107 -13.26 15.91 -0.88
CA ALA A 107 -14.25 15.66 0.17
C ALA A 107 -14.24 14.19 0.65
N PHE A 108 -14.03 13.24 -0.26
CA PHE A 108 -13.88 11.83 0.10
C PHE A 108 -12.58 11.60 0.88
N ALA A 109 -11.47 12.18 0.43
CA ALA A 109 -10.18 12.09 1.12
C ALA A 109 -10.27 12.65 2.54
N GLU A 110 -10.95 13.78 2.73
CA GLU A 110 -11.21 14.37 4.05
C GLU A 110 -12.09 13.47 4.93
N ALA A 111 -13.10 12.81 4.36
CA ALA A 111 -13.88 11.81 5.09
C ALA A 111 -12.99 10.63 5.53
N GLN A 112 -12.08 10.20 4.66
CA GLN A 112 -11.17 9.11 4.97
C GLN A 112 -10.16 9.48 6.06
N THR A 113 -9.67 10.73 6.12
CA THR A 113 -8.78 11.16 7.21
C THR A 113 -9.48 11.18 8.57
N ARG A 114 -10.78 11.47 8.63
CA ARG A 114 -11.55 11.34 9.89
C ARG A 114 -11.64 9.90 10.37
N LEU A 115 -11.77 8.95 9.43
CA LEU A 115 -11.85 7.52 9.71
C LEU A 115 -10.50 6.91 10.09
N LEU A 116 -9.43 7.27 9.38
CA LEU A 116 -8.10 6.66 9.56
C LEU A 116 -7.19 7.48 10.47
N GLY A 117 -7.58 8.71 10.81
CA GLY A 117 -6.86 9.59 11.73
C GLY A 117 -5.42 9.88 11.26
N PRO A 118 -4.43 9.93 12.18
CA PRO A 118 -3.06 10.28 11.84
C PRO A 118 -2.36 9.29 10.90
N SER A 119 -2.92 8.09 10.71
CA SER A 119 -2.36 7.05 9.85
C SER A 119 -2.53 7.36 8.35
N LEU A 120 -3.42 8.29 7.97
CA LEU A 120 -3.58 8.75 6.59
C LEU A 120 -3.15 10.21 6.45
N VAL A 121 -2.19 10.48 5.57
CA VAL A 121 -1.72 11.83 5.25
C VAL A 121 -2.12 12.18 3.81
N ILE A 122 -2.73 13.35 3.63
CA ILE A 122 -3.12 13.82 2.30
C ILE A 122 -1.98 14.64 1.68
N ALA A 123 -1.50 14.19 0.53
CA ALA A 123 -0.67 14.98 -0.36
C ALA A 123 -1.58 15.75 -1.32
N GLN A 124 -1.60 17.08 -1.19
CA GLN A 124 -2.40 17.96 -2.04
C GLN A 124 -1.98 17.91 -3.51
N GLN A 125 -0.74 17.53 -3.77
CA GLN A 125 -0.15 17.39 -5.11
C GLN A 125 0.86 16.22 -5.12
N PRO A 126 1.01 15.49 -6.24
CA PRO A 126 1.91 14.33 -6.32
C PRO A 126 3.37 14.62 -5.95
N GLU A 127 3.84 15.82 -6.25
CA GLU A 127 5.21 16.28 -5.99
C GLU A 127 5.53 16.32 -4.49
N LEU A 128 4.51 16.43 -3.64
CA LEU A 128 4.67 16.49 -2.19
C LEU A 128 4.91 15.11 -1.56
N VAL A 129 4.57 14.01 -2.23
CA VAL A 129 4.65 12.64 -1.67
C VAL A 129 6.04 12.33 -1.14
N ALA A 130 7.09 12.66 -1.89
CA ALA A 130 8.46 12.41 -1.47
C ALA A 130 8.85 13.19 -0.20
N SER A 131 8.40 14.45 -0.10
CA SER A 131 8.66 15.30 1.07
C SER A 131 7.92 14.80 2.31
N ILE A 132 6.65 14.38 2.15
CA ILE A 132 5.82 13.82 3.22
C ILE A 132 6.41 12.50 3.71
N ALA A 133 6.79 11.61 2.80
CA ALA A 133 7.43 10.34 3.15
C ALA A 133 8.72 10.58 3.96
N LYS A 134 9.55 11.54 3.52
CA LYS A 134 10.76 11.93 4.26
C LYS A 134 10.45 12.44 5.66
N GLN A 135 9.45 13.32 5.80
CA GLN A 135 9.04 13.85 7.11
C GLN A 135 8.52 12.75 8.05
N LEU A 136 7.74 11.80 7.53
CA LEU A 136 7.24 10.66 8.30
C LEU A 136 8.39 9.79 8.82
N PHE A 137 9.33 9.41 7.95
CA PHE A 137 10.48 8.58 8.34
C PHE A 137 11.47 9.29 9.27
N GLN A 138 11.42 10.62 9.35
CA GLN A 138 12.24 11.42 10.26
C GLN A 138 11.56 11.72 11.60
N ASN A 139 10.32 11.27 11.80
CA ASN A 139 9.54 11.52 13.01
C ASN A 139 9.08 10.21 13.67
N PRO A 140 9.93 9.58 14.51
CA PRO A 140 9.60 8.36 15.23
C PRO A 140 8.32 8.44 16.07
N ASP A 141 8.10 9.56 16.76
CA ASP A 141 6.91 9.76 17.61
C ASP A 141 5.62 9.70 16.79
N LYS A 142 5.65 10.31 15.59
CA LYS A 142 4.52 10.24 14.66
C LYS A 142 4.30 8.81 14.15
N LEU A 143 5.36 8.07 13.86
CA LEU A 143 5.24 6.66 13.45
C LEU A 143 4.66 5.80 14.57
N GLN A 144 5.07 6.02 15.82
CA GLN A 144 4.52 5.33 16.98
C GLN A 144 3.02 5.63 17.16
N LEU A 145 2.62 6.91 17.03
CA LEU A 145 1.21 7.30 17.06
C LEU A 145 0.40 6.62 15.95
N ILE A 146 0.97 6.51 14.74
CA ILE A 146 0.35 5.84 13.59
C ILE A 146 0.17 4.34 13.87
N ALA A 147 1.17 3.70 14.48
CA ALA A 147 1.12 2.29 14.85
C ALA A 147 -0.02 2.01 15.84
N GLU A 148 -0.09 2.80 16.91
CA GLU A 148 -1.15 2.68 17.92
C GLU A 148 -2.53 2.98 17.37
N ASN A 149 -2.66 4.02 16.54
CA ASN A 149 -3.93 4.41 15.94
C ASN A 149 -4.47 3.32 15.00
N GLY A 150 -3.61 2.71 14.19
CA GLY A 150 -3.99 1.61 13.29
C GLY A 150 -4.65 0.46 14.04
N GLN A 151 -4.00 -0.02 15.11
CA GLN A 151 -4.51 -1.08 15.98
C GLN A 151 -5.79 -0.68 16.69
N ARG A 152 -5.87 0.56 17.20
CA ARG A 152 -7.06 1.06 17.91
C ARG A 152 -8.29 1.13 17.01
N ARG A 153 -8.13 1.56 15.76
CA ARG A 153 -9.25 1.81 14.84
C ARG A 153 -9.69 0.58 14.06
N LEU A 154 -8.74 -0.26 13.62
CA LEU A 154 -9.05 -1.41 12.77
C LEU A 154 -9.00 -2.76 13.51
N GLY A 155 -8.52 -2.74 14.76
CA GLY A 155 -8.52 -3.90 15.62
C GLY A 155 -7.55 -5.00 15.20
N GLN A 156 -7.69 -6.16 15.84
CA GLN A 156 -6.85 -7.31 15.56
C GLN A 156 -7.33 -8.09 14.31
N PRO A 157 -6.39 -8.74 13.58
CA PRO A 157 -6.72 -9.62 12.46
C PRO A 157 -7.79 -10.68 12.79
N GLY A 158 -8.44 -11.22 11.75
CA GLY A 158 -9.39 -12.34 11.89
C GLY A 158 -10.87 -11.96 11.92
N ALA A 159 -11.24 -10.74 11.51
CA ALA A 159 -12.65 -10.33 11.43
C ALA A 159 -13.50 -11.29 10.60
N ALA A 160 -13.02 -11.71 9.42
CA ALA A 160 -13.72 -12.66 8.56
C ALA A 160 -14.00 -14.00 9.26
N ALA A 161 -13.02 -14.56 9.99
CA ALA A 161 -13.19 -15.80 10.74
C ALA A 161 -14.21 -15.65 11.89
N ARG A 162 -14.17 -14.51 12.61
CA ARG A 162 -15.15 -14.21 13.67
C ARG A 162 -16.57 -14.08 13.12
N ILE A 163 -16.73 -13.41 11.97
CA ILE A 163 -18.02 -13.27 11.29
C ILE A 163 -18.52 -14.65 10.85
N ALA A 164 -17.68 -15.46 10.19
CA ALA A 164 -18.06 -16.80 9.75
C ALA A 164 -18.50 -17.69 10.92
N LYS A 165 -17.74 -17.67 12.03
CA LYS A 165 -18.10 -18.41 13.25
C LYS A 165 -19.47 -17.96 13.80
N CYS A 166 -19.69 -16.65 13.92
CA CYS A 166 -20.96 -16.12 14.40
C CYS A 166 -22.15 -16.50 13.50
N LEU A 167 -21.96 -16.50 12.19
CA LEU A 167 -22.99 -16.92 11.24
C LEU A 167 -23.34 -18.40 11.40
N MET A 168 -22.34 -19.28 11.53
CA MET A 168 -22.57 -20.72 11.75
C MET A 168 -23.32 -20.99 13.06
N GLU A 169 -22.96 -20.30 14.15
CA GLU A 169 -23.65 -20.41 15.44
C GLU A 169 -25.13 -20.01 15.31
N LYS A 170 -25.43 -18.86 14.70
CA LYS A 170 -26.81 -18.38 14.51
C LYS A 170 -27.66 -19.24 13.57
N MET A 171 -27.04 -19.96 12.64
CA MET A 171 -27.73 -20.89 11.75
C MET A 171 -28.09 -22.19 12.48
N ASN A 172 -27.23 -22.66 13.38
CA ASN A 172 -27.47 -23.86 14.16
C ASN A 172 -28.51 -23.64 15.28
N ASP A 173 -28.60 -22.45 15.86
CA ASP A 173 -29.62 -22.10 16.88
C ASP A 173 -31.06 -22.00 16.32
N LYS A 174 -31.22 -22.07 14.98
CA LYS A 174 -32.52 -22.00 14.30
C LYS A 174 -33.04 -23.36 13.80
N LEU A 175 -32.36 -24.45 14.14
CA LEU A 175 -32.78 -25.84 13.91
C LEU A 175 -33.14 -26.49 15.25
#